data_AF-A0A3N5QXE4-F1
#
_entry.id   AF-A0A3N5QXE4-F1
#
_cell.length_a   1.000
_cell.length_b   1.000
_cell.length_c   1.000
_cell.angle_alpha   90.00
_cell.angle_beta   90.00
_cell.angle_gamma   90.00
#
_symmetry.space_group_name_H-M   'P 1'
#
loop_
_entity.id
_entity.type
_entity.pdbx_description
1 polymer ?
#
loop_
_entity_poly.entity_id
_entity_poly.type
_entity_poly.pdbx_seq_one_letter_code
_entity_poly.pdbx_strand_id
1 'polypeptide(L)'
;MKRILKINLFFVLLAVLLIPSTALAAEAESELSDEYVLGDNFTLESGEVLDEDLFIFGGNVELEEDSVVQGDIWLTGGNLVVDGEVEGTIRATGGTVDLGDTAVVGGDIQVLGAT
;
A
#
# COMPACT_ATOMS: atom_id res chain seq x y z
N MET A 1 -0.96 49.35 -35.00
CA MET A 1 -0.59 47.91 -34.99
C MET A 1 -0.24 47.40 -33.58
N LYS A 2 0.71 48.00 -32.84
CA LYS A 2 1.10 47.55 -31.48
C LYS A 2 -0.04 47.54 -30.43
N ARG A 3 -1.02 48.46 -30.54
CA ARG A 3 -2.18 48.52 -29.63
C ARG A 3 -3.15 47.34 -29.82
N ILE A 4 -3.40 46.95 -31.08
CA ILE A 4 -4.25 45.80 -31.43
C ILE A 4 -3.58 44.49 -31.01
N LEU A 5 -2.24 44.41 -31.16
CA LEU A 5 -1.46 43.27 -30.67
C LEU A 5 -1.58 43.08 -29.16
N LYS A 6 -1.51 44.17 -28.38
CA LYS A 6 -1.67 44.15 -26.92
C LYS A 6 -3.08 43.74 -26.48
N ILE A 7 -4.11 44.19 -27.21
CA ILE A 7 -5.50 43.83 -26.94
C ILE A 7 -5.72 42.33 -27.19
N ASN A 8 -5.25 41.80 -28.31
CA ASN A 8 -5.31 40.36 -28.59
C ASN A 8 -4.54 39.55 -27.54
N LEU A 9 -3.34 40.01 -27.13
CA LEU A 9 -2.56 39.35 -26.08
C LEU A 9 -3.32 39.31 -24.75
N PHE A 10 -4.03 40.38 -24.40
CA PHE A 10 -4.85 40.44 -23.19
C PHE A 10 -6.02 39.44 -23.24
N PHE A 11 -6.70 39.32 -24.38
CA PHE A 11 -7.78 38.34 -24.54
C PHE A 11 -7.27 36.89 -24.51
N VAL A 12 -6.09 36.61 -25.08
CA VAL A 12 -5.45 35.29 -24.99
C VAL A 12 -5.09 34.96 -23.53
N LEU A 13 -4.52 35.92 -22.80
CA LEU A 13 -4.18 35.73 -21.38
C LEU A 13 -5.42 35.51 -20.51
N LEU A 14 -6.50 36.25 -20.78
CA LEU A 14 -7.78 36.09 -20.09
C LEU A 14 -8.42 34.73 -20.38
N ALA A 15 -8.32 34.25 -21.62
CA ALA A 15 -8.82 32.94 -22.01
C ALA A 15 -8.06 31.79 -21.31
N VAL A 16 -6.73 31.90 -21.16
CA VAL A 16 -5.90 30.92 -20.41
C VAL A 16 -6.30 30.89 -18.92
N LEU A 17 -6.62 32.06 -18.34
CA LEU A 17 -7.06 32.19 -16.94
C LEU A 17 -8.46 31.62 -16.68
N LEU A 18 -9.30 31.54 -17.71
CA LEU A 18 -10.65 30.99 -17.66
C LEU A 18 -10.71 29.50 -17.97
N ILE A 19 -9.58 28.85 -18.27
CA ILE A 19 -9.51 27.40 -18.32
C ILE A 19 -9.65 26.94 -16.86
N PRO A 20 -10.72 26.23 -16.47
CA PRO A 20 -10.80 25.66 -15.15
C PRO A 20 -9.58 24.75 -15.00
N SER A 21 -8.66 25.12 -14.12
CA SER A 21 -7.66 24.20 -13.62
C SER A 21 -8.46 23.13 -12.90
N THR A 22 -8.83 22.08 -13.63
CA THR A 22 -9.13 20.80 -13.03
C THR A 22 -7.91 20.50 -12.20
N ALA A 23 -8.00 20.84 -10.91
CA ALA A 23 -7.14 20.32 -9.90
C ALA A 23 -6.97 18.85 -10.22
N LEU A 24 -5.73 18.41 -10.29
CA LEU A 24 -5.38 16.99 -10.25
C LEU A 24 -5.78 16.47 -8.87
N ALA A 25 -7.09 16.38 -8.66
CA ALA A 25 -7.77 15.42 -7.82
C ALA A 25 -8.53 14.48 -8.77
N ALA A 26 -7.95 14.22 -9.95
CA ALA A 26 -8.05 12.89 -10.50
C ALA A 26 -7.25 12.03 -9.53
N GLU A 27 -7.96 11.53 -8.52
CA GLU A 27 -7.67 10.25 -7.89
C GLU A 27 -7.31 9.32 -9.05
N ALA A 28 -6.01 9.17 -9.29
CA ALA A 28 -5.52 8.08 -10.10
C ALA A 28 -5.90 6.85 -9.30
N GLU A 29 -7.03 6.27 -9.71
CA GLU A 29 -7.38 4.86 -9.70
C GLU A 29 -6.25 4.01 -9.10
N SER A 30 -6.58 3.32 -8.00
CA SER A 30 -5.90 2.12 -7.49
C SER A 30 -5.13 1.39 -8.60
N GLU A 31 -3.88 1.78 -8.80
CA GLU A 31 -2.88 0.91 -9.38
C GLU A 31 -2.66 -0.09 -8.24
N LEU A 32 -3.16 -1.32 -8.39
CA LEU A 32 -2.91 -2.43 -7.44
C LEU A 32 -1.43 -2.38 -7.07
N SER A 33 -1.09 -1.82 -5.91
CA SER A 33 0.25 -1.32 -5.68
C SER A 33 1.14 -2.30 -4.95
N ASP A 34 0.64 -3.35 -4.32
CA ASP A 34 1.36 -4.19 -3.35
C ASP A 34 2.10 -3.37 -2.27
N GLU A 35 1.95 -3.76 -1.01
CA GLU A 35 2.67 -3.10 0.08
C GLU A 35 4.07 -3.71 0.22
N TYR A 36 5.11 -2.87 0.28
CA TYR A 36 6.50 -3.31 0.37
C TYR A 36 7.20 -2.76 1.61
N VAL A 37 7.53 -3.64 2.55
CA VAL A 37 8.27 -3.31 3.78
C VAL A 37 9.74 -3.70 3.61
N LEU A 38 10.63 -2.71 3.47
CA LEU A 38 12.05 -2.92 3.18
C LEU A 38 12.96 -2.59 4.37
N GLY A 39 13.17 -3.55 5.27
CA GLY A 39 14.04 -3.40 6.45
C GLY A 39 13.51 -2.45 7.53
N ASP A 40 12.30 -1.91 7.32
CA ASP A 40 11.60 -1.02 8.23
C ASP A 40 10.57 -1.78 9.08
N ASN A 41 9.90 -1.05 9.97
CA ASN A 41 8.78 -1.56 10.74
C ASN A 41 7.47 -1.10 10.10
N PHE A 42 6.50 -2.01 10.03
CA PHE A 42 5.16 -1.73 9.53
C PHE A 42 4.14 -2.38 10.47
N THR A 43 3.07 -1.66 10.77
CA THR A 43 1.97 -2.15 11.59
C THR A 43 0.69 -1.92 10.81
N LEU A 44 -0.10 -2.96 10.62
CA LEU A 44 -1.49 -2.83 10.17
C LEU A 44 -2.35 -2.74 11.43
N GLU A 45 -2.88 -1.55 11.68
CA GLU A 45 -3.61 -1.26 12.93
C GLU A 45 -4.95 -2.01 12.96
N SER A 46 -5.48 -2.19 14.17
CA SER A 46 -6.78 -2.84 14.37
C SER A 46 -7.90 -2.18 13.55
N GLY A 47 -8.61 -3.00 12.77
CA GLY A 47 -9.69 -2.57 11.89
C GLY A 47 -9.23 -1.98 10.54
N GLU A 48 -7.92 -1.90 10.29
CA GLU A 48 -7.40 -1.60 8.95
C GLU A 48 -7.46 -2.82 8.04
N VAL A 49 -7.64 -2.55 6.75
CA VAL A 49 -7.71 -3.56 5.71
C VAL A 49 -6.68 -3.24 4.64
N LEU A 50 -5.80 -4.18 4.36
CA LEU A 50 -4.87 -4.15 3.24
C LEU A 50 -5.45 -5.00 2.10
N ASP A 51 -5.91 -4.33 1.04
CA ASP A 51 -6.56 -4.96 -0.12
C ASP A 51 -5.57 -5.62 -1.13
N GLU A 52 -4.27 -5.60 -0.84
CA GLU A 52 -3.19 -6.02 -1.74
C GLU A 52 -2.21 -6.99 -1.07
N ASP A 53 -1.25 -7.52 -1.85
CA ASP A 53 -0.22 -8.41 -1.34
C ASP A 53 0.79 -7.63 -0.47
N LEU A 54 1.34 -8.29 0.56
CA LEU A 54 2.31 -7.70 1.48
C LEU A 54 3.68 -8.38 1.33
N PHE A 55 4.67 -7.63 0.89
CA PHE A 55 6.04 -8.10 0.72
C PHE A 55 6.98 -7.53 1.79
N ILE A 56 7.60 -8.41 2.55
CA ILE A 56 8.45 -8.06 3.71
C ILE A 56 9.87 -8.57 3.45
N PHE A 57 10.82 -7.64 3.37
CA PHE A 57 12.23 -7.96 3.16
C PHE A 57 13.07 -7.48 4.35
N GLY A 58 13.35 -8.36 5.30
CA GLY A 58 14.18 -8.08 6.47
C GLY A 58 13.59 -7.14 7.51
N GLY A 59 12.32 -6.75 7.36
CA GLY A 59 11.61 -5.82 8.26
C GLY A 59 10.94 -6.50 9.45
N ASN A 60 10.22 -5.70 10.26
CA ASN A 60 9.35 -6.21 11.32
C ASN A 60 7.92 -5.78 11.04
N VAL A 61 7.01 -6.74 10.93
CA VAL A 61 5.61 -6.49 10.66
C VAL A 61 4.74 -7.01 11.79
N GLU A 62 3.75 -6.21 12.17
CA GLU A 62 2.73 -6.56 13.14
C GLU A 62 1.35 -6.34 12.51
N LEU A 63 0.54 -7.40 12.48
CA LEU A 63 -0.86 -7.31 12.08
C LEU A 63 -1.70 -7.42 13.34
N GLU A 64 -2.27 -6.31 13.80
CA GLU A 64 -3.01 -6.27 15.06
C GLU A 64 -4.34 -7.06 14.98
N GLU A 65 -4.96 -7.32 16.13
CA GLU A 65 -6.30 -7.91 16.21
C GLU A 65 -7.31 -7.12 15.36
N ASP A 66 -8.23 -7.81 14.67
CA ASP A 66 -9.21 -7.25 13.73
C ASP A 66 -8.63 -6.57 12.46
N SER A 67 -7.31 -6.58 12.25
CA SER A 67 -6.72 -6.20 10.95
C SER A 67 -6.92 -7.30 9.91
N VAL A 68 -7.02 -6.93 8.62
CA VAL A 68 -7.24 -7.88 7.53
C VAL A 68 -6.27 -7.63 6.37
N VAL A 69 -5.53 -8.65 5.97
CA VAL A 69 -4.79 -8.69 4.70
C VAL A 69 -5.54 -9.59 3.72
N GLN A 70 -6.10 -9.01 2.64
CA GLN A 70 -6.83 -9.78 1.63
C GLN A 70 -5.91 -10.52 0.66
N GLY A 71 -4.67 -10.05 0.51
CA GLY A 71 -3.65 -10.64 -0.36
C GLY A 71 -2.81 -11.75 0.28
N ASP A 72 -1.78 -12.15 -0.45
CA ASP A 72 -0.73 -13.05 0.02
C ASP A 72 0.34 -12.27 0.81
N ILE A 73 0.97 -12.93 1.80
CA ILE A 73 2.12 -12.36 2.52
C ILE A 73 3.40 -13.08 2.10
N TRP A 74 4.42 -12.31 1.72
CA TRP A 74 5.75 -12.81 1.38
C TRP A 74 6.79 -12.26 2.35
N LEU A 75 7.26 -13.09 3.28
CA LEU A 75 8.36 -12.77 4.19
C LEU A 75 9.67 -13.36 3.67
N THR A 76 10.68 -12.51 3.44
CA THR A 76 12.05 -12.92 3.11
C THR A 76 13.01 -12.34 4.14
N GLY A 77 13.24 -13.09 5.22
CA GLY A 77 13.95 -12.60 6.40
C GLY A 77 13.18 -11.51 7.14
N GLY A 78 13.44 -11.37 8.44
CA GLY A 78 12.71 -10.43 9.30
C GLY A 78 11.75 -11.15 10.25
N ASN A 79 10.76 -10.43 10.76
CA ASN A 79 9.78 -10.94 11.71
C ASN A 79 8.38 -10.49 11.29
N LEU A 80 7.43 -11.43 11.32
CA LEU A 80 6.01 -11.17 11.11
C LEU A 80 5.25 -11.67 12.34
N VAL A 81 4.49 -10.80 13.00
CA VAL A 81 3.56 -11.13 14.08
C VAL A 81 2.15 -10.94 13.53
N VAL A 82 1.30 -11.95 13.70
CA VAL A 82 -0.08 -11.94 13.20
C VAL A 82 -1.04 -12.20 14.36
N ASP A 83 -1.83 -11.20 14.72
CA ASP A 83 -3.01 -11.31 15.57
C ASP A 83 -4.32 -11.09 14.77
N GLY A 84 -4.22 -10.60 13.53
CA GLY A 84 -5.35 -10.38 12.61
C GLY A 84 -5.68 -11.55 11.66
N GLU A 85 -6.37 -11.24 10.57
CA GLU A 85 -6.76 -12.18 9.51
C GLU A 85 -5.92 -11.99 8.24
N VAL A 86 -5.48 -13.09 7.65
CA VAL A 86 -4.83 -13.15 6.34
C VAL A 86 -5.66 -14.07 5.45
N GLU A 87 -6.38 -13.51 4.49
CA GLU A 87 -7.24 -14.29 3.61
C GLU A 87 -6.43 -15.17 2.64
N GLY A 88 -5.23 -14.69 2.26
CA GLY A 88 -4.31 -15.38 1.36
C GLY A 88 -3.34 -16.37 2.03
N THR A 89 -2.24 -16.62 1.33
CA THR A 89 -1.16 -17.54 1.73
C THR A 89 -0.01 -16.76 2.38
N ILE A 90 0.52 -17.27 3.50
CA ILE A 90 1.78 -16.77 4.09
C ILE A 90 2.95 -17.60 3.56
N ARG A 91 3.91 -16.96 2.91
CA ARG A 91 5.15 -17.58 2.43
C ARG A 91 6.34 -16.94 3.12
N ALA A 92 7.03 -17.70 3.96
CA ALA A 92 8.18 -17.26 4.72
C ALA A 92 9.46 -18.00 4.30
N THR A 93 10.47 -17.26 3.84
CA THR A 93 11.80 -17.77 3.53
C THR A 93 12.84 -17.09 4.42
N GLY A 94 13.26 -17.80 5.47
CA GLY A 94 14.06 -17.21 6.55
C GLY A 94 13.28 -16.19 7.38
N GLY A 95 13.70 -15.99 8.63
CA GLY A 95 13.01 -15.10 9.57
C GLY A 95 12.12 -15.85 10.57
N THR A 96 11.13 -15.15 11.10
CA THR A 96 10.20 -15.66 12.12
C THR A 96 8.77 -15.27 11.76
N VAL A 97 7.83 -16.22 11.85
CA VAL A 97 6.40 -15.93 11.78
C VAL A 97 5.76 -16.35 13.11
N ASP A 98 5.27 -15.38 13.87
CA ASP A 98 4.55 -15.60 15.12
C ASP A 98 3.05 -15.44 14.87
N LEU A 99 2.27 -16.49 15.13
CA LEU A 99 0.82 -16.47 15.01
C LEU A 99 0.23 -16.44 16.41
N GLY A 100 -0.40 -15.32 16.74
CA GLY A 100 -1.07 -15.12 18.02
C GLY A 100 -2.36 -15.94 18.16
N ASP A 101 -3.00 -15.81 19.33
CA ASP A 101 -4.19 -16.59 19.69
C ASP A 101 -5.42 -16.27 18.82
N THR A 102 -5.44 -15.08 18.22
CA THR A 102 -6.53 -14.57 17.36
C THR A 102 -6.24 -14.70 15.88
N ALA A 103 -5.04 -15.15 15.51
CA ALA A 103 -4.60 -15.23 14.11
C ALA A 103 -5.49 -16.18 13.29
N VAL A 104 -5.95 -15.70 12.14
CA VAL A 104 -6.68 -16.52 11.16
C VAL A 104 -5.95 -16.46 9.82
N VAL A 105 -5.61 -17.63 9.26
CA VAL A 105 -5.03 -17.73 7.92
C VAL A 105 -5.97 -18.55 7.05
N GLY A 106 -6.55 -17.91 6.04
CA GLY A 106 -7.50 -18.50 5.11
C GLY A 106 -6.82 -19.43 4.08
N GLY A 107 -5.58 -19.12 3.71
CA GLY A 107 -4.76 -19.91 2.80
C GLY A 107 -3.80 -20.87 3.48
N ASP A 108 -2.72 -21.19 2.76
CA ASP A 108 -1.65 -22.06 3.27
C ASP A 108 -0.57 -21.25 4.02
N ILE A 109 0.22 -21.94 4.83
CA ILE A 109 1.47 -21.41 5.40
C ILE A 109 2.63 -22.23 4.84
N GLN A 110 3.54 -21.57 4.12
CA GLN A 110 4.69 -22.18 3.48
C GLN A 110 5.97 -21.61 4.09
N VAL A 111 6.77 -22.46 4.72
CA VAL A 111 7.98 -22.04 5.43
C VAL A 111 9.22 -22.74 4.88
N LEU A 112 10.23 -21.95 4.52
CA LEU A 112 11.56 -22.40 4.12
C LEU A 112 12.62 -21.76 5.00
N GLY A 113 13.06 -22.48 6.03
CA GLY A 113 14.13 -22.02 6.93
C GLY A 113 13.76 -20.83 7.82
N ALA A 114 12.47 -20.51 7.96
CA ALA A 114 11.96 -19.63 9.01
C ALA A 114 11.60 -20.46 10.26
N THR A 115 11.49 -19.79 11.40
CA THR A 115 11.02 -20.40 12.67
C THR A 115 9.54 -20.12 12.85
#